data_AF-A0A4Y9R610-F1
#
_entry.id   AF-A0A4Y9R610-F1
#
_cell.length_a   1.000
_cell.length_b   1.000
_cell.length_c   1.000
_cell.angle_alpha   90.00
_cell.angle_beta   90.00
_cell.angle_gamma   90.00
#
_symmetry.space_group_name_H-M   'P 1'
#
loop_
_entity.id
_entity.type
_entity.pdbx_description
1 polymer ?
#
loop_
_entity_poly.entity_id
_entity_poly.type
_entity_poly.pdbx_seq_one_letter_code
_entity_poly.pdbx_strand_id
1 'polypeptide(L)'
;MPAPRADADTGLVAGLAGVAKNAFGLFLSRLELASLELGEVRDNLARVLLVGALGVVMLWFTLACWTALVVVLAWDSLGWKILLLVAGVYTVLAAVILQRARKLAGGDRLSMPATLNELRNDRDALL
;
A
#
# COMPACT_ATOMS: atom_id res chain seq x y z
N MET A 1 57.94 20.90 -33.67
CA MET A 1 57.00 20.46 -32.61
C MET A 1 55.58 20.69 -33.10
N PRO A 2 54.80 19.67 -33.50
CA PRO A 2 53.38 19.82 -33.75
C PRO A 2 52.57 19.39 -32.52
N ALA A 3 51.67 20.24 -32.07
CA ALA A 3 50.63 19.91 -31.10
C ALA A 3 49.27 19.98 -31.81
N PRO A 4 48.51 18.89 -31.84
CA PRO A 4 47.06 18.98 -31.96
C PRO A 4 46.40 18.08 -30.90
N ARG A 5 45.67 18.68 -29.95
CA ARG A 5 44.82 17.96 -28.99
C ARG A 5 43.36 18.43 -28.98
N ALA A 6 42.94 19.28 -29.91
CA ALA A 6 41.59 19.87 -29.90
C ALA A 6 40.46 18.89 -30.32
N ASP A 7 40.77 17.81 -31.03
CA ASP A 7 39.76 16.90 -31.60
C ASP A 7 39.21 15.88 -30.58
N ALA A 8 39.98 15.55 -29.54
CA ALA A 8 39.62 14.55 -28.55
C ALA A 8 38.52 15.01 -27.58
N ASP A 9 38.55 16.29 -27.20
CA ASP A 9 37.59 16.86 -26.25
C ASP A 9 36.18 16.95 -26.85
N THR A 10 36.08 17.21 -28.15
CA THR A 10 34.79 17.31 -28.88
C THR A 10 34.11 15.95 -29.03
N GLY A 11 34.89 14.89 -29.26
CA GLY A 11 34.39 13.51 -29.36
C GLY A 11 33.87 12.96 -28.03
N LEU A 12 34.49 13.32 -26.90
CA LEU A 12 34.06 12.89 -25.57
C LEU A 12 32.73 13.53 -25.17
N VAL A 13 32.59 14.84 -25.43
CA VAL A 13 31.37 15.59 -25.15
C VAL A 13 30.21 15.09 -26.02
N ALA A 14 30.47 14.78 -27.29
CA ALA A 14 29.47 14.16 -28.18
C ALA A 14 29.07 12.76 -27.71
N GLY A 15 30.02 11.95 -27.23
CA GLY A 15 29.76 10.64 -26.64
C GLY A 15 28.90 10.72 -25.38
N LEU A 16 29.21 11.65 -24.47
CA LEU A 16 28.46 11.89 -23.23
C LEU A 16 27.03 12.37 -23.53
N ALA A 17 26.87 13.28 -24.51
CA ALA A 17 25.57 13.74 -24.97
C ALA A 17 24.74 12.59 -25.59
N GLY A 18 25.38 11.70 -26.35
CA GLY A 18 24.75 10.50 -26.92
C GLY A 18 24.28 9.52 -25.83
N VAL A 19 25.12 9.26 -24.83
CA VAL A 19 24.78 8.38 -23.69
C VAL A 19 23.65 8.99 -22.86
N ALA A 20 23.70 10.29 -22.57
CA ALA A 20 22.64 10.98 -21.84
C ALA A 20 21.30 10.87 -22.59
N LYS A 21 21.29 11.13 -23.90
CA LYS A 21 20.08 11.06 -24.72
C LYS A 21 19.48 9.65 -24.75
N ASN A 22 20.34 8.63 -24.81
CA ASN A 22 19.89 7.23 -24.79
C ASN A 22 19.37 6.82 -23.40
N ALA A 23 20.03 7.25 -22.33
CA ALA A 23 19.58 7.03 -20.95
C ALA A 23 18.22 7.69 -20.68
N PHE A 24 18.00 8.91 -21.16
CA PHE A 24 16.70 9.59 -21.09
C PHE A 24 15.61 8.84 -21.87
N GLY A 25 15.91 8.34 -23.07
CA GLY A 25 14.97 7.53 -23.86
C GLY A 25 14.56 6.23 -23.14
N LEU A 26 15.52 5.54 -22.53
CA LEU A 26 15.28 4.35 -21.72
C LEU A 26 14.42 4.64 -20.47
N PHE A 27 14.67 5.78 -19.82
CA PHE A 27 13.91 6.21 -18.65
C PHE A 27 12.45 6.53 -19.01
N LEU A 28 12.23 7.22 -20.14
CA LEU A 28 10.90 7.56 -20.63
C LEU A 28 10.11 6.30 -21.02
N SER A 29 10.76 5.33 -21.66
CA SER A 29 10.14 4.05 -22.03
C SER A 29 9.74 3.23 -20.80
N ARG A 30 10.55 3.23 -19.73
CA ARG A 30 10.20 2.61 -18.44
C ARG A 30 9.02 3.32 -17.76
N LEU A 31 8.94 4.65 -17.87
CA LEU A 31 7.80 5.42 -17.36
C LEU A 31 6.51 5.15 -18.13
N GLU A 32 6.57 5.03 -19.46
CA GLU A 32 5.41 4.61 -20.26
C GLU A 32 4.92 3.22 -19.83
N LEU A 33 5.84 2.27 -19.67
CA LEU A 33 5.50 0.91 -19.24
C LEU A 33 4.94 0.90 -17.81
N ALA A 34 5.56 1.62 -16.88
CA ALA A 34 5.09 1.73 -15.49
C ALA A 34 3.73 2.43 -15.41
N SER A 35 3.48 3.46 -16.22
CA SER A 35 2.19 4.15 -16.30
C SER A 35 1.10 3.24 -16.84
N LEU A 36 1.44 2.34 -17.77
CA LEU A 36 0.52 1.41 -18.40
C LEU A 36 0.18 0.25 -17.44
N GLU A 37 1.19 -0.33 -16.78
CA GLU A 37 1.00 -1.31 -15.71
C GLU A 37 0.23 -0.72 -14.51
N LEU A 38 0.53 0.52 -14.11
CA LEU A 38 -0.24 1.23 -13.07
C LEU A 38 -1.69 1.46 -13.47
N GLY A 39 -1.97 1.68 -14.76
CA GLY A 39 -3.33 1.80 -15.28
C GLY A 39 -4.12 0.52 -15.09
N GLU A 40 -3.53 -0.63 -15.43
CA GLU A 40 -4.16 -1.94 -15.30
C GLU A 40 -4.31 -2.38 -13.83
N VAL A 41 -3.31 -2.11 -12.99
CA VAL A 41 -3.41 -2.30 -11.54
C VAL A 41 -4.51 -1.42 -10.95
N ARG A 42 -4.69 -0.18 -11.42
CA ARG A 42 -5.71 0.74 -10.91
C ARG A 42 -7.12 0.25 -11.21
N ASP A 43 -7.38 -0.28 -12.40
CA ASP A 43 -8.70 -0.82 -12.75
C ASP A 43 -9.03 -2.10 -11.95
N ASN A 44 -8.06 -2.99 -11.80
CA ASN A 44 -8.23 -4.17 -10.94
C ASN A 44 -8.37 -3.79 -9.46
N LEU A 45 -7.60 -2.80 -8.99
CA LEU A 45 -7.70 -2.29 -7.62
C LEU A 45 -9.07 -1.64 -7.37
N ALA A 46 -9.60 -0.87 -8.32
CA ALA A 46 -10.93 -0.29 -8.24
C ALA A 46 -12.01 -1.37 -8.14
N ARG A 47 -11.88 -2.45 -8.92
CA ARG A 47 -12.80 -3.60 -8.87
C ARG A 47 -12.72 -4.34 -7.53
N VAL A 48 -11.52 -4.63 -7.04
CA VAL A 48 -11.32 -5.28 -5.74
C VAL A 48 -11.82 -4.38 -4.61
N LEU A 49 -11.60 -3.07 -4.69
CA LEU A 49 -12.09 -2.10 -3.70
C LEU A 49 -13.61 -2.02 -3.70
N LEU A 50 -14.26 -2.03 -4.87
CA LEU A 50 -15.72 -2.05 -4.98
C LEU A 50 -16.32 -3.33 -4.37
N VAL A 51 -15.81 -4.49 -4.76
CA VAL A 51 -16.28 -5.78 -4.23
C VAL A 51 -15.97 -5.89 -2.73
N GLY A 52 -14.79 -5.44 -2.30
CA GLY A 52 -14.38 -5.39 -0.90
C GLY A 52 -15.28 -4.46 -0.08
N ALA A 53 -15.58 -3.26 -0.57
CA ALA A 53 -16.50 -2.32 0.08
C ALA A 53 -17.91 -2.92 0.21
N LEU A 54 -18.43 -3.55 -0.84
CA LEU A 54 -19.72 -4.24 -0.79
C LEU A 54 -19.68 -5.39 0.22
N GLY A 55 -18.59 -6.15 0.27
CA GLY A 55 -18.38 -7.22 1.25
C GLY A 55 -18.33 -6.69 2.68
N VAL A 56 -17.65 -5.58 2.94
CA VAL A 56 -17.61 -4.91 4.25
C VAL A 56 -19.01 -4.45 4.67
N VAL A 57 -19.78 -3.87 3.74
CA VAL A 57 -21.18 -3.47 4.00
C VAL A 57 -22.03 -4.70 4.37
N MET A 58 -21.95 -5.78 3.59
CA MET A 58 -22.69 -7.02 3.87
C MET A 58 -22.30 -7.61 5.22
N LEU A 59 -21.00 -7.67 5.54
CA LEU A 59 -20.52 -8.11 6.86
C LEU A 59 -21.07 -7.25 7.99
N TRP A 60 -21.17 -5.92 7.79
CA TRP A 60 -21.74 -5.02 8.78
C TRP A 60 -23.22 -5.30 9.04
N PHE A 61 -24.00 -5.52 7.98
CA PHE A 61 -25.40 -5.93 8.09
C PHE A 61 -25.55 -7.30 8.75
N THR A 62 -24.72 -8.29 8.38
CA THR A 62 -24.72 -9.60 9.04
C THR A 62 -24.44 -9.47 10.53
N LEU A 63 -23.42 -8.71 10.91
CA LEU A 63 -23.05 -8.49 12.31
C LEU A 63 -24.17 -7.78 13.09
N ALA A 64 -24.82 -6.78 12.49
CA ALA A 64 -25.94 -6.07 13.08
C ALA A 64 -27.15 -6.99 13.29
N CYS A 65 -27.54 -7.77 12.28
CA CYS A 65 -28.63 -8.73 12.37
C CYS A 65 -28.36 -9.80 13.42
N TRP A 66 -27.13 -10.33 13.48
CA TRP A 66 -26.74 -11.33 14.48
C TRP A 66 -26.81 -10.77 15.90
N THR A 67 -26.37 -9.53 16.06
CA THR A 67 -26.43 -8.84 17.36
C THR A 67 -27.87 -8.60 17.78
N ALA A 68 -28.73 -8.13 16.86
CA ALA A 68 -30.16 -7.97 17.13
C ALA A 68 -30.80 -9.31 17.54
N LEU A 69 -30.46 -10.40 16.84
CA LEU A 69 -30.93 -11.74 17.19
C LEU A 69 -30.52 -12.13 18.61
N VAL A 70 -29.25 -11.93 18.99
CA VAL A 70 -28.75 -12.18 20.35
C VAL A 70 -29.48 -11.34 21.38
N VAL A 71 -29.71 -10.05 21.08
CA VAL A 71 -30.44 -9.13 21.98
C VAL A 71 -31.86 -9.61 22.20
N VAL A 72 -32.59 -9.97 21.14
CA VAL A 72 -33.97 -10.48 21.23
C VAL A 72 -34.03 -11.78 22.01
N LEU A 73 -33.12 -12.72 21.74
CA LEU A 73 -33.11 -14.03 22.40
C LEU A 73 -32.78 -13.92 23.89
N ALA A 74 -31.87 -13.01 24.25
CA ALA A 74 -31.47 -12.78 25.64
C ALA A 74 -32.35 -11.75 26.37
N TRP A 75 -33.32 -11.14 25.67
CA TRP A 75 -34.14 -10.06 26.21
C TRP A 75 -34.94 -10.51 27.43
N ASP A 76 -35.56 -11.69 27.37
CA ASP A 76 -36.39 -12.20 28.46
C ASP A 76 -35.57 -12.45 29.74
N SER A 77 -34.32 -12.92 29.58
CA SER A 77 -33.44 -13.27 30.70
C SER A 77 -32.67 -12.07 31.28
N LEU A 78 -32.23 -11.13 30.45
CA LEU A 78 -31.35 -10.02 30.87
C LEU A 78 -32.01 -8.63 30.76
N GLY A 79 -33.09 -8.50 29.98
CA GLY A 79 -33.74 -7.22 29.68
C GLY A 79 -32.74 -6.18 29.19
N TRP A 80 -32.76 -4.99 29.80
CA TRP A 80 -31.88 -3.89 29.43
C TRP A 80 -30.37 -4.17 29.64
N LYS A 81 -29.99 -5.14 30.48
CA LYS A 81 -28.57 -5.44 30.75
C LYS A 81 -27.84 -5.96 29.52
N ILE A 82 -28.54 -6.63 28.60
CA ILE A 82 -27.93 -7.14 27.36
C ILE A 82 -27.43 -5.98 26.48
N LEU A 83 -28.13 -4.84 26.48
CA LEU A 83 -27.75 -3.65 25.71
C LEU A 83 -26.43 -3.09 26.23
N LEU A 84 -26.24 -3.02 27.56
CA LEU A 84 -24.96 -2.60 28.14
C LEU A 84 -23.83 -3.57 27.81
N LEU A 85 -24.10 -4.89 27.82
CA LEU A 85 -23.08 -5.88 27.49
C LEU A 85 -22.64 -5.74 26.02
N VAL A 86 -23.59 -5.66 25.10
CA VAL A 86 -23.34 -5.45 23.66
C VAL A 86 -22.61 -4.12 23.43
N ALA A 87 -23.05 -3.04 24.07
CA ALA A 87 -22.38 -1.75 23.99
C ALA A 87 -20.94 -1.83 24.52
N GLY A 88 -20.72 -2.54 25.63
CA GLY A 88 -19.39 -2.79 26.19
C GLY A 88 -18.48 -3.52 25.22
N VAL A 89 -18.98 -4.60 24.60
CA VAL A 89 -18.24 -5.39 23.60
C VAL A 89 -17.83 -4.52 22.41
N TYR A 90 -18.76 -3.75 21.83
CA TYR A 90 -18.43 -2.86 20.71
C TYR A 90 -17.48 -1.73 21.10
N THR A 91 -17.59 -1.20 22.31
CA THR A 91 -16.68 -0.17 22.82
C THR A 91 -15.25 -0.70 22.93
N VAL A 92 -15.08 -1.91 23.47
CA VAL A 92 -13.77 -2.58 23.55
C VAL A 92 -13.22 -2.84 22.15
N LEU A 93 -14.04 -3.35 21.23
CA LEU A 93 -13.64 -3.59 19.84
C LEU A 93 -13.15 -2.30 19.17
N ALA A 94 -13.92 -1.22 19.30
CA ALA A 94 -13.56 0.10 18.77
C ALA A 94 -12.27 0.64 19.38
N ALA A 95 -12.08 0.49 20.70
CA ALA A 95 -10.85 0.91 21.37
C ALA A 95 -9.62 0.14 20.85
N VAL A 96 -9.72 -1.18 20.68
CA VAL A 96 -8.64 -2.01 20.13
C VAL A 96 -8.31 -1.59 18.69
N ILE A 97 -9.32 -1.38 17.84
CA ILE A 97 -9.13 -0.92 16.46
C ILE A 97 -8.46 0.46 16.45
N LEU A 98 -8.93 1.40 17.27
CA LEU A 98 -8.36 2.75 17.37
C LEU A 98 -6.91 2.72 17.85
N GLN A 99 -6.59 1.89 18.84
CA GLN A 99 -5.21 1.70 19.30
C GLN A 99 -4.32 1.13 18.20
N ARG A 100 -4.81 0.14 17.43
CA ARG A 100 -4.05 -0.39 16.29
C ARG A 100 -3.88 0.65 15.19
N ALA A 101 -4.94 1.36 14.83
CA ALA A 101 -4.89 2.44 13.84
C ALA A 101 -3.88 3.53 14.25
N ARG A 102 -3.87 3.92 15.54
CA ARG A 102 -2.87 4.85 16.09
C ARG A 102 -1.45 4.30 16.05
N LYS A 103 -1.25 3.00 16.33
CA LYS A 103 0.07 2.34 16.20
C LYS A 103 0.53 2.27 14.74
N LEU A 104 -0.39 2.09 13.78
CA LEU A 104 -0.07 2.11 12.36
C LEU A 104 0.24 3.52 11.86
N ALA A 105 -0.51 4.53 12.32
CA ALA A 105 -0.34 5.92 11.92
C ALA A 105 0.83 6.64 12.62
N GLY A 106 1.12 6.27 13.88
CA GLY A 106 2.22 6.82 14.67
C GLY A 106 3.49 5.96 14.66
N GLY A 107 3.43 4.77 14.07
CA GLY A 107 4.62 4.00 13.76
C GLY A 107 5.28 4.60 12.53
N ASP A 108 6.56 4.93 12.64
CA ASP A 108 7.55 5.15 11.56
C ASP A 108 7.76 3.87 10.71
N ARG A 109 6.65 3.14 10.53
CA ARG A 109 6.51 1.70 10.32
C ARG A 109 5.47 1.37 9.25
N LEU A 110 5.25 2.30 8.32
CA LEU A 110 5.27 1.97 6.87
C LEU A 110 6.69 1.55 6.46
N SER A 111 7.34 0.80 7.34
CA SER A 111 8.69 0.40 7.20
C SER A 111 8.64 -0.85 6.32
N MET A 112 8.54 -0.56 5.03
CA MET A 112 9.18 -1.28 3.96
C MET A 112 10.74 -1.10 3.99
N PRO A 113 11.48 -1.22 5.10
CA PRO A 113 12.90 -1.55 5.09
C PRO A 113 13.18 -2.86 5.81
N ALA A 114 12.24 -3.54 6.47
CA ALA A 114 12.50 -4.91 6.91
C ALA A 114 12.62 -5.81 5.66
N THR A 115 11.63 -5.77 4.76
CA THR A 115 11.66 -6.47 3.46
C THR A 115 12.65 -5.88 2.47
N LEU A 116 12.86 -4.56 2.43
CA LEU A 116 13.88 -3.96 1.54
C LEU A 116 15.31 -4.20 2.02
N ASN A 117 15.54 -4.32 3.33
CA ASN A 117 16.86 -4.67 3.85
C ASN A 117 17.16 -6.16 3.62
N GLU A 118 16.14 -7.01 3.65
CA GLU A 118 16.26 -8.43 3.29
C GLU A 118 16.52 -8.60 1.78
N LEU A 119 15.83 -7.84 0.93
CA LEU A 119 16.10 -7.77 -0.52
C LEU A 119 17.46 -7.17 -0.87
N ARG A 120 17.95 -6.18 -0.10
CA ARG A 120 19.26 -5.57 -0.31
C ARG A 120 20.40 -6.51 0.10
N ASN A 121 20.22 -7.27 1.18
CA ASN A 121 21.20 -8.26 1.60
C ASN A 121 21.35 -9.41 0.59
N ASP A 122 20.25 -9.81 -0.06
CA ASP A 122 20.27 -10.82 -1.14
C ASP A 122 20.96 -10.27 -2.41
N ARG A 123 20.85 -8.96 -2.65
CA ARG A 123 21.55 -8.26 -3.75
C ARG A 123 23.05 -8.11 -3.50
N ASP A 124 23.45 -7.77 -2.28
CA ASP A 124 24.86 -7.61 -1.89
C ASP A 124 25.59 -8.96 -1.82
N ALA A 125 24.85 -10.08 -1.69
CA ALA A 125 25.40 -11.43 -1.81
C ALA A 125 25.61 -11.88 -3.28
N LEU A 126 24.99 -11.17 -4.24
CA LEU A 126 25.05 -11.46 -5.68
C LEU A 126 26.02 -10.54 -6.45
N LEU A 127 26.59 -9.51 -5.81
CA LEU A 127 27.63 -8.61 -6.35
C LEU A 127 28.96 -8.85 -5.64
#